data_AF-C4Y6L6-F1
#
_entry.id   AF-C4Y6L6-F1
#
_cell.length_a   1.000
_cell.length_b   1.000
_cell.length_c   1.000
_cell.angle_alpha   90.00
_cell.angle_beta   90.00
_cell.angle_gamma   90.00
#
_symmetry.space_group_name_H-M   'P 1'
#
loop_
_entity.id
_entity.type
_entity.pdbx_description
1 polymer ?
#
loop_
_entity_poly.entity_id
_entity_poly.type
_entity_poly.pdbx_seq_one_letter_code
_entity_poly.pdbx_strand_id
1 'polypeptide(L)'
;MDFNKLPDAFIKTAEVFGVKYSANSISVNEKKIIDRVGGIPKDEDVTNLSPIQRKFIEEAPEPLVSGDQWRFYDKPEQIDLLIKWLNPWGKRESQLRKELLRVKEGLIASINGRRKALWLDQLPKEVLEIQSNIDKVSEKILGMQQNASKKSDSEDSGDESMTRKRSRRSTYTPNKRQKTMEEAMKSGTLEELLQLKVQLHESLEEKVAENHTTRVLEWINSTTRENFDRSLYEGGDKPRPRAKRPKK
;
A
#
# COMPACT_ATOMS: atom_id res chain seq x y z
N MET A 1 16.73 8.33 -23.79
CA MET A 1 15.62 8.41 -22.82
C MET A 1 14.58 7.41 -23.22
N ASP A 2 14.20 6.52 -22.31
CA ASP A 2 13.21 5.48 -22.56
C ASP A 2 11.93 5.82 -21.79
N PHE A 3 10.89 6.23 -22.50
CA PHE A 3 9.63 6.67 -21.90
C PHE A 3 8.59 5.54 -21.77
N ASN A 4 8.96 4.30 -22.07
CA ASN A 4 8.09 3.12 -21.98
C ASN A 4 7.67 2.76 -20.55
N LYS A 5 8.34 3.30 -19.54
CA LYS A 5 8.08 3.01 -18.12
C LYS A 5 7.19 4.08 -17.44
N LEU A 6 6.64 5.01 -18.22
CA LEU A 6 5.79 6.06 -17.66
C LEU A 6 4.42 5.48 -17.28
N PRO A 7 3.83 5.88 -16.15
CA PRO A 7 2.49 5.46 -15.76
C PRO A 7 1.42 5.90 -16.77
N ASP A 8 0.46 5.03 -17.09
CA ASP A 8 -0.63 5.34 -18.03
C ASP A 8 -1.45 6.57 -17.59
N ALA A 9 -1.66 6.75 -16.29
CA ALA A 9 -2.37 7.92 -15.75
C ALA A 9 -1.62 9.23 -16.06
N PHE A 10 -0.29 9.20 -16.01
CA PHE A 10 0.53 10.35 -16.36
C PHE A 10 0.44 10.66 -17.85
N ILE A 11 0.51 9.64 -18.71
CA ILE A 11 0.40 9.83 -20.17
C ILE A 11 -0.96 10.45 -20.52
N LYS A 12 -2.05 9.91 -19.96
CA LYS A 12 -3.41 10.44 -20.19
C LYS A 12 -3.56 11.90 -19.77
N THR A 13 -2.99 12.28 -18.62
CA THR A 13 -3.06 13.67 -18.14
C THR A 13 -2.21 14.60 -19.00
N ALA A 14 -1.04 14.15 -19.42
CA ALA A 14 -0.17 14.91 -20.32
C ALA A 14 -0.81 15.14 -21.70
N GLU A 15 -1.53 14.14 -22.22
CA GLU A 15 -2.26 14.23 -23.49
C GLU A 15 -3.34 15.32 -23.46
N VAL A 16 -4.01 15.54 -22.32
CA VAL A 16 -4.97 16.65 -22.15
C VAL A 16 -4.32 18.01 -22.41
N PHE A 17 -3.04 18.15 -22.07
CA PHE A 17 -2.26 19.38 -22.31
C PHE A 17 -1.50 19.36 -23.65
N GLY A 18 -1.77 18.36 -24.50
CA GLY A 18 -1.18 18.22 -25.84
C GLY A 18 0.22 17.60 -25.84
N VAL A 19 0.69 17.02 -24.73
CA VAL A 19 2.00 16.37 -24.62
C VAL A 19 1.85 14.86 -24.80
N LYS A 20 2.50 14.31 -25.82
CA LYS A 20 2.50 12.88 -26.16
C LYS A 20 3.90 12.29 -25.97
N TYR A 21 3.98 11.18 -25.24
CA TYR A 21 5.21 10.42 -25.03
C TYR A 21 5.22 9.23 -26.00
N SER A 22 6.23 9.19 -26.86
CA SER A 22 6.59 7.97 -27.60
C SER A 22 7.72 7.25 -26.88
N ALA A 23 8.06 6.03 -27.29
CA ALA A 23 9.12 5.24 -26.65
C ALA A 23 10.45 6.02 -26.46
N ASN A 24 10.79 6.87 -27.43
CA ASN A 24 12.08 7.56 -27.50
C ASN A 24 11.96 9.06 -27.77
N SER A 25 10.76 9.65 -27.76
CA SER A 25 10.59 11.08 -28.02
C SER A 25 9.40 11.67 -27.30
N ILE A 26 9.44 12.98 -27.08
CA ILE A 26 8.29 13.75 -26.58
C ILE A 26 7.84 14.67 -27.70
N SER A 27 6.54 14.68 -27.96
CA SER A 27 5.91 15.56 -28.93
C SER A 27 4.84 16.41 -28.27
N VAL A 28 4.72 17.66 -28.69
CA VAL A 28 3.67 18.57 -28.24
C VAL A 28 2.92 19.07 -29.46
N ASN A 29 1.60 18.92 -29.47
CA ASN A 29 0.75 19.31 -30.61
C ASN A 29 1.30 18.79 -31.95
N GLU A 30 1.72 17.52 -31.98
CA GLU A 30 2.27 16.82 -33.16
C GLU A 30 3.67 17.27 -33.62
N LYS A 31 4.30 18.23 -32.94
CA LYS A 31 5.70 18.60 -33.15
C LYS A 31 6.62 17.87 -32.18
N LYS A 32 7.74 17.37 -32.68
CA LYS A 32 8.69 16.58 -31.89
C LYS A 32 9.68 17.52 -31.21
N ILE A 33 9.55 17.69 -29.90
CA ILE A 33 10.36 18.63 -29.11
C ILE A 33 11.61 17.98 -28.55
N ILE A 34 11.52 16.72 -28.13
CA ILE A 34 12.64 16.02 -27.50
C ILE A 34 12.91 14.73 -28.23
N ASP A 35 14.17 14.60 -28.66
CA ASP A 35 14.69 13.41 -29.32
C ASP A 35 15.18 12.35 -28.32
N ARG A 36 15.55 11.17 -28.83
CA ARG A 36 16.05 10.03 -28.03
C ARG A 36 17.21 10.42 -27.10
N VAL A 37 17.99 11.41 -27.52
CA VAL A 37 19.19 11.89 -26.82
C VAL A 37 18.88 13.04 -25.85
N GLY A 38 17.63 13.51 -25.78
CA GLY A 38 17.27 14.67 -24.96
C GLY A 38 17.55 16.02 -25.62
N GLY A 39 17.89 16.03 -26.91
CA GLY A 39 18.15 17.25 -27.67
C GLY A 39 16.86 17.90 -28.16
N ILE A 40 16.88 19.24 -28.23
CA ILE A 40 15.83 20.07 -28.82
C ILE A 40 16.17 20.28 -30.31
N PRO A 41 15.24 20.07 -31.25
CA PRO A 41 15.46 20.36 -32.66
C PRO A 41 15.83 21.83 -32.88
N LYS A 42 16.68 22.10 -33.86
CA LYS A 42 17.13 23.49 -34.18
C LYS A 42 15.98 24.39 -34.64
N ASP A 43 14.91 23.80 -35.15
CA ASP A 43 13.79 24.51 -35.75
C ASP A 43 12.72 24.90 -34.72
N GLU A 44 12.89 24.53 -33.44
CA GLU A 44 11.87 24.68 -32.42
C GLU A 44 12.37 25.52 -31.23
N ASP A 45 11.74 26.67 -31.05
CA ASP A 45 12.01 27.54 -29.91
C ASP A 45 11.27 27.05 -28.66
N VAL A 46 12.03 26.78 -27.60
CA VAL A 46 11.54 26.36 -26.26
C VAL A 46 10.58 27.37 -25.63
N THR A 47 10.60 28.63 -26.09
CA THR A 47 9.71 29.70 -25.66
C THR A 47 8.25 29.48 -26.09
N ASN A 48 8.01 28.67 -27.12
CA ASN A 48 6.66 28.35 -27.60
C ASN A 48 5.92 27.33 -26.73
N LEU A 49 6.62 26.71 -25.77
CA LEU A 49 6.02 25.80 -24.81
C LEU A 49 5.25 26.55 -23.72
N SER A 50 4.01 26.14 -23.49
CA SER A 50 3.27 26.59 -22.32
C SER A 50 3.97 26.14 -21.03
N PRO A 51 3.91 26.92 -19.94
CA PRO A 51 4.49 26.53 -18.66
C PRO A 51 4.07 25.13 -18.19
N ILE A 52 2.82 24.75 -18.44
CA ILE A 52 2.33 23.41 -18.07
C ILE A 52 2.97 22.31 -18.93
N GLN A 53 3.16 22.54 -20.23
CA GLN A 53 3.78 21.56 -21.12
C GLN A 53 5.25 21.35 -20.76
N ARG A 54 5.98 22.44 -20.47
CA ARG A 54 7.35 22.38 -19.97
C ARG A 54 7.43 21.59 -18.66
N LYS A 55 6.46 21.79 -17.78
CA LYS A 55 6.38 21.05 -16.51
C LYS A 55 6.23 19.55 -16.71
N PHE A 56 5.33 19.11 -17.58
CA PHE A 56 5.18 17.69 -17.93
C PHE A 56 6.47 17.10 -18.51
N ILE A 57 7.22 17.87 -19.30
CA ILE A 57 8.50 17.46 -19.87
C ILE A 57 9.59 17.31 -18.80
N GLU A 58 9.76 18.31 -17.93
CA GLU A 58 10.87 18.39 -16.98
C GLU A 58 10.65 17.53 -15.73
N GLU A 59 9.42 17.44 -15.23
CA GLU A 59 9.07 16.77 -13.97
C GLU A 59 8.52 15.33 -14.17
N ALA A 60 8.60 14.77 -15.38
CA ALA A 60 8.10 13.43 -15.68
C ALA A 60 8.72 12.36 -14.75
N PRO A 61 7.93 11.38 -14.26
CA PRO A 61 6.49 11.13 -14.49
C PRO A 61 5.54 11.83 -13.49
N GLU A 62 6.03 12.68 -12.58
CA GLU A 62 5.26 13.15 -11.44
C GLU A 62 5.28 14.69 -11.32
N PRO A 63 4.61 15.41 -12.25
CA PRO A 63 4.51 16.86 -12.19
C PRO A 63 3.51 17.29 -11.11
N LEU A 64 3.84 18.35 -10.38
CA LEU A 64 2.97 18.92 -9.34
C LEU A 64 1.96 19.92 -9.93
N VAL A 65 0.81 19.47 -10.44
CA VAL A 65 -0.13 20.34 -11.18
C VAL A 65 -1.00 21.20 -10.26
N SER A 66 -1.39 20.69 -9.09
CA SER A 66 -2.22 21.40 -8.10
C SER A 66 -1.53 21.53 -6.74
N GLY A 67 -1.94 22.51 -5.94
CA GLY A 67 -1.53 22.66 -4.53
C GLY A 67 -2.07 21.57 -3.61
N ASP A 68 -3.03 20.77 -4.08
CA ASP A 68 -3.52 19.58 -3.36
C ASP A 68 -2.56 18.38 -3.49
N GLN A 69 -1.61 18.46 -4.43
CA GLN A 69 -0.63 17.42 -4.66
C GLN A 69 0.62 17.73 -3.84
N TRP A 70 0.86 16.90 -2.82
CA TRP A 70 2.04 17.01 -1.98
C TRP A 70 2.95 15.82 -2.21
N ARG A 71 4.24 16.10 -2.41
CA ARG A 71 5.29 15.08 -2.41
C ARG A 71 6.04 15.17 -1.10
N PHE A 72 6.44 14.02 -0.59
CA PHE A 72 7.18 13.90 0.65
C PHE A 72 8.32 12.91 0.48
N TYR A 73 9.36 13.08 1.28
CA TYR A 73 10.45 12.13 1.38
C TYR A 73 10.06 11.05 2.38
N ASP A 74 10.02 9.81 1.93
CA ASP A 74 9.60 8.66 2.76
C ASP A 74 10.78 7.78 3.17
N LYS A 75 11.97 8.05 2.63
CA LYS A 75 13.19 7.29 2.89
C LYS A 75 14.29 8.18 3.45
N PRO A 76 15.01 7.76 4.51
CA PRO A 76 16.11 8.54 5.08
C PRO A 76 17.18 8.91 4.04
N GLU A 77 17.47 8.00 3.12
CA GLU A 77 18.50 8.22 2.09
C GLU A 77 18.13 9.37 1.14
N GLN A 78 16.84 9.64 0.95
CA GLN A 78 16.38 10.74 0.10
C GLN A 78 16.71 12.11 0.71
N ILE A 79 16.68 12.23 2.05
CA ILE A 79 17.09 13.45 2.74
C ILE A 79 18.60 13.67 2.55
N ASP A 80 19.40 12.61 2.60
CA ASP A 80 20.84 12.70 2.31
C ASP A 80 21.11 13.13 0.88
N LEU A 81 20.36 12.60 -0.08
CA LEU A 81 20.45 12.99 -1.49
C LEU A 81 20.06 14.46 -1.68
N LEU A 82 18.99 14.92 -1.02
CA LEU A 82 18.58 16.33 -1.07
C LEU A 82 19.69 17.26 -0.55
N ILE A 83 20.28 16.93 0.61
CA ILE A 83 21.36 17.73 1.20
C ILE A 83 22.60 17.76 0.30
N LYS A 84 22.89 16.66 -0.41
CA LYS A 84 23.99 16.58 -1.39
C LYS A 84 23.69 17.36 -2.67
N TRP A 85 22.41 17.43 -3.07
CA TRP A 85 21.98 18.13 -4.27
C TRP A 85 22.04 19.66 -4.12
N LEU A 86 21.78 20.18 -2.92
CA LEU A 86 21.86 21.62 -2.64
C LEU A 86 23.27 22.18 -2.81
N ASN A 87 23.40 23.28 -3.55
CA ASN A 87 24.68 23.92 -3.83
C ASN A 87 25.25 24.58 -2.57
N PRO A 88 26.45 24.20 -2.10
CA PRO A 88 27.05 24.77 -0.90
C PRO A 88 27.47 26.24 -1.07
N TRP A 89 27.66 26.72 -2.31
CA TRP A 89 28.04 28.12 -2.60
C TRP A 89 26.83 29.01 -2.98
N GLY A 90 25.63 28.43 -3.13
CA GLY A 90 24.42 29.21 -3.43
C GLY A 90 23.97 30.04 -2.24
N LYS A 91 23.62 31.31 -2.42
CA LYS A 91 23.24 32.21 -1.30
C LYS A 91 22.02 31.69 -0.51
N ARG A 92 20.98 31.23 -1.21
CA ARG A 92 19.77 30.64 -0.59
C ARG A 92 19.98 29.18 -0.18
N GLU A 93 20.59 28.40 -1.06
CA GLU A 93 20.74 26.96 -0.88
C GLU A 93 21.73 26.61 0.24
N SER A 94 22.80 27.39 0.41
CA SER A 94 23.76 27.18 1.50
C SER A 94 23.14 27.40 2.88
N GLN A 95 22.22 28.37 3.00
CA GLN A 95 21.46 28.59 4.22
C GLN A 95 20.48 27.43 4.47
N LEU A 96 19.67 27.07 3.47
CA LEU A 96 18.75 25.95 3.56
C LEU A 96 19.47 24.64 3.92
N ARG A 97 20.65 24.40 3.33
CA ARG A 97 21.48 23.24 3.63
C ARG A 97 21.92 23.20 5.10
N LYS A 98 22.32 24.33 5.68
CA LYS A 98 22.68 24.43 7.10
C LYS A 98 21.48 24.17 8.00
N GLU A 99 20.31 24.73 7.66
CA GLU A 99 19.07 24.52 8.39
C GLU A 99 18.65 23.04 8.34
N LEU A 100 18.66 22.42 7.15
CA LEU A 100 18.38 21.00 6.97
C LEU A 100 19.35 20.09 7.73
N LEU A 101 20.65 20.41 7.71
CA LEU A 101 21.65 19.66 8.48
C LEU A 101 21.36 19.71 9.98
N ARG A 102 20.91 20.85 10.51
CA ARG A 102 20.56 21.01 11.93
C ARG A 102 19.37 20.15 12.34
N VAL A 103 18.35 20.02 11.48
CA VAL A 103 17.13 19.25 11.78
C VAL A 103 17.16 17.82 11.23
N LYS A 104 18.24 17.43 10.54
CA LYS A 104 18.36 16.16 9.82
C LYS A 104 18.02 14.95 10.68
N GLU A 105 18.60 14.86 11.86
CA GLU A 105 18.38 13.71 12.75
C GLU A 105 16.93 13.61 13.20
N GLY A 106 16.30 14.75 13.51
CA GLY A 106 14.88 14.81 13.84
C GLY A 106 13.98 14.41 12.67
N LEU A 107 14.31 14.84 11.44
CA LEU A 107 13.61 14.42 10.24
C LEU A 107 13.72 12.91 10.01
N ILE A 108 14.93 12.34 10.10
CA ILE A 108 15.17 10.90 9.94
C ILE A 108 14.41 10.11 11.01
N ALA A 109 14.45 10.57 12.27
CA ALA A 109 13.69 9.95 13.35
C ALA A 109 12.18 9.97 13.09
N SER A 110 11.66 11.10 12.58
CA SER A 110 10.25 11.23 12.20
C SER A 110 9.85 10.31 11.05
N ILE A 111 10.67 10.23 9.99
CA ILE A 111 10.47 9.31 8.85
C ILE A 111 10.44 7.86 9.35
N ASN A 112 11.45 7.45 10.13
CA ASN A 112 11.51 6.09 10.67
C ASN A 112 10.35 5.78 11.62
N GLY A 113 9.93 6.76 12.43
CA GLY A 113 8.76 6.65 13.30
C GLY A 113 7.48 6.40 12.49
N ARG A 114 7.27 7.19 11.42
CA ARG A 114 6.15 7.02 10.49
C ARG A 114 6.17 5.65 9.83
N ARG A 115 7.31 5.23 9.26
CA ARG A 115 7.44 3.94 8.57
C ARG A 115 7.12 2.77 9.50
N LYS A 116 7.60 2.83 10.75
CA LYS A 116 7.28 1.84 11.79
C LYS A 116 5.81 1.87 12.18
N ALA A 117 5.23 3.04 12.39
CA ALA A 117 3.83 3.19 12.76
C ALA A 117 2.88 2.62 11.69
N LEU A 118 3.24 2.78 10.42
CA LEU A 118 2.48 2.32 9.27
C LEU A 118 2.86 0.90 8.78
N TRP A 119 3.72 0.19 9.51
CA TRP A 119 4.18 -1.17 9.15
C TRP A 119 4.79 -1.30 7.75
N LEU A 120 5.43 -0.22 7.25
CA LEU A 120 5.99 -0.19 5.89
C LEU A 120 7.25 -1.05 5.74
N ASP A 121 8.08 -1.12 6.78
CA ASP A 121 9.34 -1.87 6.76
C ASP A 121 9.21 -3.26 7.40
N GLN A 122 8.43 -3.34 8.48
CA GLN A 122 8.27 -4.54 9.29
C GLN A 122 6.82 -4.69 9.67
N LEU A 123 6.24 -5.84 9.29
CA LEU A 123 4.90 -6.19 9.67
C LEU A 123 4.89 -6.78 11.09
N PRO A 124 3.81 -6.56 11.86
CA PRO A 124 3.61 -7.22 13.14
C PRO A 124 3.59 -8.74 12.97
N LYS A 125 3.97 -9.45 14.04
CA LYS A 125 3.94 -10.93 14.08
C LYS A 125 2.57 -11.49 13.70
N GLU A 126 1.50 -10.86 14.19
CA GLU A 126 0.11 -11.25 13.89
C GLU A 126 -0.19 -11.22 12.38
N VAL A 127 0.23 -10.17 11.68
CA VAL A 127 0.01 -10.06 10.22
C VAL A 127 0.89 -11.03 9.46
N LEU A 128 2.13 -11.26 9.90
CA LEU A 128 3.03 -12.26 9.33
C LEU A 128 2.49 -13.70 9.51
N GLU A 129 1.87 -13.99 10.65
CA GLU A 129 1.21 -15.28 10.89
C GLU A 129 0.01 -15.48 9.96
N ILE A 130 -0.80 -14.45 9.74
CA ILE A 130 -1.90 -14.48 8.76
C ILE A 130 -1.35 -14.73 7.35
N GLN A 131 -0.28 -14.05 6.93
CA GLN A 131 0.38 -14.28 5.65
C GLN A 131 0.89 -15.72 5.52
N SER A 132 1.60 -16.22 6.53
CA SER A 132 2.08 -17.61 6.54
C SER A 132 0.94 -18.62 6.44
N ASN A 133 -0.21 -18.32 7.05
CA ASN A 133 -1.39 -19.17 6.96
C ASN A 133 -2.03 -19.11 5.56
N ILE A 134 -2.06 -17.95 4.91
CA ILE A 134 -2.49 -17.79 3.51
C ILE A 134 -1.61 -18.65 2.61
N ASP A 135 -0.29 -18.59 2.78
CA ASP A 135 0.66 -19.36 1.98
C ASP A 135 0.43 -20.87 2.14
N LYS A 136 0.33 -21.37 3.38
CA LYS A 136 0.03 -22.78 3.66
C LYS A 136 -1.30 -23.24 3.05
N VAL A 137 -2.34 -22.41 3.13
CA VAL A 137 -3.65 -22.72 2.52
C VAL A 137 -3.51 -22.75 1.00
N SER A 138 -2.75 -21.83 0.41
CA SER A 138 -2.54 -21.76 -1.04
C SER A 138 -1.78 -22.98 -1.56
N GLU A 139 -0.73 -23.43 -0.87
CA GLU A 139 0.02 -24.65 -1.20
C GLU A 139 -0.88 -25.89 -1.14
N LYS A 140 -1.72 -25.98 -0.11
CA LYS A 140 -2.67 -27.08 0.04
C LYS A 140 -3.72 -27.10 -1.07
N ILE A 141 -4.23 -25.94 -1.48
CA ILE A 141 -5.15 -25.82 -2.62
C ILE A 141 -4.47 -26.29 -3.90
N LEU A 142 -3.24 -25.86 -4.18
CA LEU A 142 -2.47 -26.29 -5.35
C LEU A 142 -2.26 -27.81 -5.35
N GLY A 143 -1.88 -28.40 -4.22
CA GLY A 143 -1.71 -29.85 -4.09
C GLY A 143 -3.00 -30.64 -4.33
N MET A 144 -4.15 -30.14 -3.88
CA MET A 144 -5.45 -30.77 -4.13
C MET A 144 -5.88 -30.65 -5.59
N GLN A 145 -5.62 -29.53 -6.26
CA GLN A 145 -5.91 -29.34 -7.68
C GLN A 145 -5.04 -30.26 -8.57
N GLN A 146 -3.76 -30.40 -8.26
CA GLN A 146 -2.87 -31.31 -8.98
C GLN A 146 -3.24 -32.78 -8.80
N ASN A 147 -3.69 -33.17 -7.60
CA ASN A 147 -4.19 -34.53 -7.36
C ASN A 147 -5.52 -34.80 -8.06
N ALA A 148 -6.37 -33.79 -8.24
CA ALA A 148 -7.62 -33.93 -9.01
C ALA A 148 -7.34 -34.13 -10.51
N SER A 149 -6.33 -33.45 -11.09
CA SER A 149 -5.97 -33.63 -12.51
C SER A 149 -5.28 -34.96 -12.80
N LYS A 150 -4.52 -35.52 -11.85
CA LYS A 150 -3.91 -36.85 -12.01
C LYS A 150 -4.93 -38.00 -11.95
N LYS A 151 -6.08 -37.77 -11.32
CA LYS A 151 -7.14 -38.78 -11.16
C LYS A 151 -8.08 -38.85 -12.36
N SER A 152 -8.07 -37.85 -13.25
CA SER A 152 -8.87 -37.87 -14.48
C SER A 152 -8.23 -38.58 -15.66
N ASP A 153 -6.93 -38.90 -15.60
CA ASP A 153 -6.20 -39.58 -16.68
C ASP A 153 -6.10 -41.11 -16.51
N SER A 154 -6.70 -41.69 -15.46
CA SER A 154 -6.51 -43.12 -15.12
C SER A 154 -7.76 -44.00 -15.15
N GLU A 155 -8.91 -43.52 -15.66
CA GLU A 155 -10.12 -44.33 -15.76
C GLU A 155 -10.73 -44.30 -17.17
N ASP A 156 -10.13 -45.07 -18.08
CA ASP A 156 -10.87 -45.70 -19.18
C ASP A 156 -10.52 -47.21 -19.22
N SER A 157 -11.35 -48.00 -18.53
CA SER A 157 -11.67 -49.40 -18.85
C SER A 157 -12.76 -49.87 -17.88
N GLY A 158 -14.01 -49.95 -18.37
CA GLY A 158 -15.12 -50.66 -17.70
C GLY A 158 -14.78 -52.15 -17.48
N ASP A 159 -15.53 -52.92 -16.69
CA ASP A 159 -16.99 -53.00 -16.49
C ASP A 159 -17.31 -54.04 -15.37
N GLU A 160 -18.55 -54.02 -14.86
CA GLU A 160 -19.30 -55.05 -14.10
C GLU A 160 -18.86 -55.40 -12.65
N SER A 161 -19.72 -55.62 -11.64
CA SER A 161 -21.17 -55.79 -11.51
C SER A 161 -21.63 -55.67 -10.03
N MET A 162 -22.96 -55.68 -9.83
CA MET A 162 -23.75 -55.41 -8.61
C MET A 162 -23.41 -56.14 -7.29
N THR A 163 -23.75 -55.53 -6.14
CA THR A 163 -24.69 -56.13 -5.15
C THR A 163 -25.16 -55.15 -4.05
N ARG A 164 -26.36 -55.42 -3.54
CA ARG A 164 -27.24 -54.62 -2.67
C ARG A 164 -26.79 -54.58 -1.21
N LYS A 165 -27.16 -53.52 -0.46
CA LYS A 165 -27.98 -53.61 0.78
C LYS A 165 -28.31 -52.23 1.38
N ARG A 166 -29.59 -52.05 1.73
CA ARG A 166 -30.14 -50.90 2.47
C ARG A 166 -29.52 -50.81 3.87
N SER A 167 -29.08 -49.63 4.27
CA SER A 167 -28.94 -49.25 5.67
C SER A 167 -29.52 -47.85 5.85
N ARG A 168 -30.78 -47.77 6.33
CA ARG A 168 -31.34 -46.52 6.86
C ARG A 168 -30.75 -46.35 8.26
N ARG A 169 -29.61 -45.66 8.36
CA ARG A 169 -29.11 -45.17 9.64
C ARG A 169 -29.47 -43.69 9.72
N SER A 170 -30.35 -43.38 10.67
CA SER A 170 -30.63 -42.04 11.13
C SER A 170 -29.31 -41.34 11.46
N THR A 171 -28.86 -40.44 10.59
CA THR A 171 -27.80 -39.49 10.90
C THR A 171 -28.46 -38.23 11.39
N TYR A 172 -28.53 -38.12 12.71
CA TYR A 172 -28.53 -36.83 13.41
C TYR A 172 -27.47 -35.95 12.75
N THR A 173 -27.89 -34.96 11.96
CA THR A 173 -27.00 -33.92 11.44
C THR A 173 -26.64 -33.06 12.64
N PRO A 174 -25.42 -33.16 13.20
CA PRO A 174 -25.02 -32.19 14.19
C PRO A 174 -24.93 -30.86 13.46
N ASN A 175 -25.51 -29.81 14.04
CA ASN A 175 -25.38 -28.45 13.53
C ASN A 175 -23.92 -28.23 13.11
N LYS A 176 -23.74 -27.86 11.83
CA LYS A 176 -22.45 -27.69 11.16
C LYS A 176 -21.65 -26.63 11.92
N ARG A 177 -20.90 -27.07 12.93
CA ARG A 177 -19.99 -26.21 13.67
C ARG A 177 -18.97 -25.71 12.65
N GLN A 178 -18.75 -24.40 12.58
CA GLN A 178 -17.66 -23.86 11.76
C GLN A 178 -16.38 -24.57 12.21
N LYS A 179 -15.76 -25.30 11.28
CA LYS A 179 -14.49 -25.98 11.54
C LYS A 179 -13.46 -24.93 11.87
N THR A 180 -12.65 -25.21 12.88
CA THR A 180 -11.49 -24.37 13.20
C THR A 180 -10.48 -24.41 12.05
N MET A 181 -9.63 -23.39 11.95
CA MET A 181 -8.61 -23.29 10.87
C MET A 181 -7.77 -24.57 10.74
N GLU A 182 -7.38 -25.17 11.86
CA GLU A 182 -6.61 -26.42 11.89
C GLU A 182 -7.39 -27.64 11.38
N GLU A 183 -8.71 -27.67 11.61
CA GLU A 183 -9.59 -28.74 11.14
C GLU A 183 -9.88 -28.62 9.64
N ALA A 184 -10.03 -27.40 9.12
CA ALA A 184 -10.12 -27.13 7.68
C ALA A 184 -8.79 -27.49 6.97
N MET A 185 -7.65 -27.21 7.60
CA MET A 185 -6.34 -27.60 7.07
C MET A 185 -6.09 -29.11 7.13
N LYS A 186 -6.79 -29.89 7.96
CA LYS A 186 -6.65 -31.37 8.01
C LYS A 186 -7.68 -32.10 7.15
N SER A 187 -8.91 -31.60 7.09
CA SER A 187 -10.06 -32.33 6.54
C SER A 187 -10.97 -31.48 5.63
N GLY A 188 -10.54 -30.27 5.27
CA GLY A 188 -11.34 -29.34 4.49
C GLY A 188 -11.51 -29.79 3.04
N THR A 189 -12.72 -29.57 2.51
CA THR A 189 -12.97 -29.66 1.07
C THR A 189 -12.31 -28.48 0.34
N LEU A 190 -12.13 -28.59 -0.98
CA LEU A 190 -11.50 -27.53 -1.79
C LEU A 190 -12.24 -26.18 -1.64
N GLU A 191 -13.57 -26.22 -1.57
CA GLU A 191 -14.42 -25.03 -1.35
C GLU A 191 -14.22 -24.42 0.05
N GLU A 192 -14.08 -25.25 1.09
CA GLU A 192 -13.81 -24.78 2.47
C GLU A 192 -12.44 -24.09 2.56
N LEU A 193 -11.42 -24.60 1.84
CA LEU A 193 -10.09 -23.98 1.79
C LEU A 193 -10.07 -22.66 1.00
N LEU A 194 -10.82 -22.58 -0.10
CA LEU A 194 -10.96 -21.33 -0.86
C LEU A 194 -11.66 -20.26 -0.04
N GLN A 195 -12.73 -20.61 0.68
CA GLN A 195 -13.42 -19.68 1.60
C GLN A 195 -12.50 -19.23 2.73
N LEU A 196 -11.72 -20.14 3.32
CA LEU A 196 -10.75 -19.81 4.36
C LEU A 196 -9.67 -18.84 3.83
N LYS A 197 -9.17 -19.06 2.61
CA LYS A 197 -8.21 -18.15 1.97
C LYS A 197 -8.77 -16.75 1.83
N VAL A 198 -10.02 -16.62 1.36
CA VAL A 198 -10.70 -15.31 1.22
C VAL A 198 -10.82 -14.62 2.58
N GLN A 199 -11.27 -15.33 3.61
CA GLN A 199 -11.40 -14.78 4.97
C GLN A 199 -10.06 -14.30 5.54
N LEU A 200 -8.96 -15.05 5.30
CA LEU A 200 -7.63 -14.63 5.74
C LEU A 200 -7.13 -13.40 4.99
N HIS A 201 -7.40 -13.27 3.70
CA HIS A 201 -7.08 -12.06 2.94
C HIS A 201 -7.88 -10.85 3.42
N GLU A 202 -9.19 -11.01 3.64
CA GLU A 202 -10.07 -9.96 4.16
C GLU A 202 -9.60 -9.50 5.54
N SER A 203 -9.26 -10.43 6.43
CA SER A 203 -8.72 -10.12 7.75
C SER A 203 -7.37 -9.38 7.68
N LEU A 204 -6.51 -9.74 6.72
CA LEU A 204 -5.23 -9.04 6.50
C LEU A 204 -5.47 -7.59 6.04
N GLU A 205 -6.34 -7.40 5.05
CA GLU A 205 -6.67 -6.07 4.53
C GLU A 205 -7.31 -5.18 5.60
N GLU A 206 -8.23 -5.74 6.39
CA GLU A 206 -8.86 -5.06 7.51
C GLU A 206 -7.82 -4.63 8.55
N LYS A 207 -6.90 -5.53 8.95
CA LYS A 207 -5.84 -5.21 9.93
C LYS A 207 -4.92 -4.09 9.46
N VAL A 208 -4.59 -4.06 8.18
CA VAL A 208 -3.77 -2.99 7.60
C VAL A 208 -4.54 -1.66 7.60
N ALA A 209 -5.81 -1.67 7.18
CA ALA A 209 -6.66 -0.48 7.16
C ALA A 209 -6.94 0.08 8.57
N GLU A 210 -7.19 -0.80 9.55
CA GLU A 210 -7.34 -0.47 10.97
C GLU A 210 -6.09 0.22 11.51
N ASN A 211 -4.89 -0.21 11.12
CA ASN A 211 -3.66 0.44 11.58
C ASN A 211 -3.59 1.90 11.12
N HIS A 212 -3.86 2.18 9.85
CA HIS A 212 -3.84 3.56 9.34
C HIS A 212 -4.80 4.47 10.11
N THR A 213 -6.04 4.03 10.30
CA THR A 213 -7.08 4.79 11.01
C THR A 213 -6.72 4.98 12.49
N THR A 214 -6.28 3.92 13.15
CA THR A 214 -5.85 3.95 14.56
C THR A 214 -4.71 4.93 14.77
N ARG A 215 -3.69 4.93 13.90
CA ARG A 215 -2.57 5.87 13.99
C ARG A 215 -2.98 7.32 13.84
N VAL A 216 -3.92 7.62 12.93
CA VAL A 216 -4.46 8.98 12.78
C VAL A 216 -5.20 9.40 14.04
N LEU A 217 -6.02 8.52 14.63
CA LEU A 217 -6.73 8.81 15.88
C LEU A 217 -5.78 9.02 17.07
N GLU A 218 -4.74 8.19 17.20
CA GLU A 218 -3.68 8.34 18.20
C GLU A 218 -2.97 9.69 18.05
N TRP A 219 -2.60 10.06 16.82
CA TRP A 219 -1.93 11.32 16.53
C TRP A 219 -2.81 12.52 16.88
N ILE A 220 -4.07 12.54 16.42
CA ILE A 220 -5.03 13.59 16.76
C ILE A 220 -5.20 13.70 18.27
N ASN A 221 -5.31 12.57 18.97
CA ASN A 221 -5.43 12.56 20.43
C ASN A 221 -4.17 13.10 21.12
N SER A 222 -2.98 12.79 20.62
CA SER A 222 -1.72 13.36 21.12
C SER A 222 -1.70 14.88 20.95
N THR A 223 -2.01 15.37 19.75
CA THR A 223 -2.09 16.80 19.47
C THR A 223 -3.15 17.51 20.32
N THR A 224 -4.27 16.84 20.58
CA THR A 224 -5.33 17.36 21.46
C THR A 224 -4.83 17.49 22.89
N ARG A 225 -4.10 16.49 23.39
CA ARG A 225 -3.49 16.53 24.73
C ARG A 225 -2.46 17.65 24.85
N GLU A 226 -1.60 17.83 23.85
CA GLU A 226 -0.58 18.88 23.84
C GLU A 226 -1.19 20.29 23.83
N ASN A 227 -2.29 20.49 23.11
CA ASN A 227 -2.91 21.81 22.96
C ASN A 227 -3.93 22.14 24.07
N PHE A 228 -4.60 21.13 24.62
CA PHE A 228 -5.76 21.33 25.50
C PHE A 228 -5.66 20.60 26.85
N ASP A 229 -4.54 19.92 27.14
CA ASP A 229 -4.32 19.09 28.34
C ASP A 229 -5.43 18.06 28.61
N ARG A 230 -6.18 17.68 27.57
CA ARG A 230 -7.33 16.77 27.62
C ARG A 230 -7.25 15.79 26.46
N SER A 231 -7.65 14.55 26.71
CA SER A 231 -7.79 13.57 25.63
C SER A 231 -9.13 13.70 24.91
N LEU A 232 -9.17 13.27 23.65
CA LEU A 232 -10.40 13.18 22.85
C LEU A 232 -11.47 12.27 23.51
N TYR A 233 -11.02 11.36 24.39
CA TYR A 233 -11.85 10.36 25.06
C TYR A 233 -12.33 10.78 26.45
N GLU A 234 -11.75 11.84 27.01
CA GLU A 234 -12.24 12.46 28.25
C GLU A 234 -13.47 13.30 27.90
N GLY A 235 -14.64 12.63 27.86
CA GLY A 235 -15.93 13.28 27.63
C GLY A 235 -16.10 14.52 28.52
N GLY A 236 -16.68 15.57 27.93
CA GLY A 236 -16.75 16.94 28.46
C GLY A 236 -17.04 17.05 29.95
N ASP A 237 -16.32 17.98 30.59
CA ASP A 237 -16.38 18.42 31.99
C ASP A 237 -17.41 17.68 32.87
N LYS A 238 -17.16 16.40 33.18
CA LYS A 238 -17.82 15.80 34.32
C LYS A 238 -17.29 16.52 35.55
N PRO A 239 -18.12 17.25 36.32
CA PRO A 239 -17.64 18.00 37.47
C PRO A 239 -16.93 17.02 38.41
N ARG A 240 -15.64 17.27 38.70
CA ARG A 240 -14.90 16.46 39.67
C ARG A 240 -15.71 16.43 40.97
N PRO A 241 -16.05 15.25 41.52
CA PRO A 241 -16.74 15.21 42.80
C PRO A 241 -15.86 15.88 43.84
N ARG A 242 -16.36 16.94 44.48
CA ARG A 242 -15.64 17.67 45.53
C ARG A 242 -15.22 16.66 46.61
N ALA A 243 -13.92 16.59 46.89
CA ALA A 243 -13.38 15.76 47.95
C ALA A 243 -14.12 16.05 49.27
N LYS A 244 -14.68 15.02 49.90
CA LYS A 244 -15.33 15.17 51.21
C LYS A 244 -14.26 15.59 52.20
N ARG A 245 -14.42 16.78 52.80
CA ARG A 245 -13.56 17.25 53.89
C ARG A 245 -13.60 16.21 55.02
N PRO A 246 -12.45 15.83 55.61
CA PRO A 246 -12.46 14.94 56.75
C PRO A 246 -13.23 15.60 57.89
N LYS A 247 -14.22 14.88 58.44
CA LYS A 247 -14.93 15.32 59.65
C LYS A 247 -13.90 15.35 60.78
N LYS A 248 -13.76 16.53 61.41
CA LYS A 248 -13.10 16.67 62.71
C LYS A 248 -13.93 15.97 63.77
#